data_AF-A0A842X0X8-F1
#
_entry.id   AF-A0A842X0X8-F1
#
_cell.length_a   1.000
_cell.length_b   1.000
_cell.length_c   1.000
_cell.angle_alpha   90.00
_cell.angle_beta   90.00
_cell.angle_gamma   90.00
#
_symmetry.space_group_name_H-M   'P 1'
#
loop_
_entity.id
_entity.type
_entity.pdbx_description
1 polymer ?
#
loop_
_entity_poly.entity_id
_entity_poly.type
_entity_poly.pdbx_seq_one_letter_code
_entity_poly.pdbx_strand_id
1 'polypeptide(L)'
;MSVSSSMRVAFVIIILSFGLPFVFLFFLFEYLGIAEYVFPTLLPIIGFTFLLLIVIFGLVFGAIRWSTGKIGTVYSQQYSTYTTPKQKRYYLVPVQCPHCDREIELGRAEWRDNRTMICSRCFTDIQIQRS
;
A
#
# COMPACT_ATOMS: atom_id res chain seq x y z
N MET A 1 13.94 -14.12 -9.90
CA MET A 1 13.06 -12.93 -9.96
C MET A 1 11.62 -13.38 -9.70
N SER A 2 11.08 -13.11 -8.51
CA SER A 2 9.69 -13.46 -8.18
C SER A 2 8.74 -12.45 -8.83
N VAL A 3 8.11 -12.86 -9.94
CA VAL A 3 7.02 -12.10 -10.55
C VAL A 3 5.90 -11.97 -9.50
N SER A 4 5.61 -10.74 -9.08
CA SER A 4 4.54 -10.42 -8.11
C SER A 4 3.22 -11.05 -8.57
N SER A 5 2.42 -11.60 -7.64
CA SER A 5 1.14 -12.23 -7.98
C SER A 5 0.21 -11.27 -8.73
N SER A 6 0.28 -9.98 -8.42
CA SER A 6 -0.45 -8.91 -9.11
C SER A 6 -0.10 -8.80 -10.60
N MET A 7 1.15 -9.07 -10.97
CA MET A 7 1.60 -9.02 -12.37
C MET A 7 1.07 -10.20 -13.18
N ARG A 8 0.93 -11.38 -12.55
CA ARG A 8 0.32 -12.55 -13.18
C ARG A 8 -1.18 -12.33 -13.43
N VAL A 9 -1.88 -11.76 -12.45
CA VAL A 9 -3.32 -11.46 -12.56
C VAL A 9 -3.57 -10.41 -13.64
N ALA A 10 -2.79 -9.32 -13.66
CA ALA A 10 -2.91 -8.29 -14.71
C ALA A 10 -2.67 -8.86 -16.12
N PHE A 11 -1.66 -9.74 -16.26
CA PHE A 11 -1.37 -10.38 -17.54
C PHE A 11 -2.51 -11.28 -18.02
N VAL A 12 -3.11 -12.08 -17.13
CA VAL A 12 -4.26 -12.93 -17.44
C VAL A 12 -5.46 -12.07 -17.86
N ILE A 13 -5.74 -10.98 -17.15
CA ILE A 13 -6.84 -10.07 -17.49
C ILE A 13 -6.63 -9.47 -18.87
N ILE A 14 -5.43 -8.99 -19.19
CA ILE A 14 -5.11 -8.41 -20.52
C ILE A 14 -5.32 -9.45 -21.63
N ILE A 15 -4.81 -10.68 -21.46
CA ILE A 15 -5.01 -11.74 -22.46
C ILE A 15 -6.48 -12.06 -22.64
N LEU A 16 -7.26 -12.14 -21.56
CA LEU A 16 -8.69 -12.40 -21.65
C LEU A 16 -9.44 -11.23 -22.31
N SER A 17 -9.05 -10.00 -22.01
CA SER A 17 -9.72 -8.79 -22.50
C SER A 17 -9.52 -8.59 -24.00
N PHE A 18 -8.32 -8.91 -24.52
CA PHE A 18 -7.96 -8.74 -25.93
C PHE A 18 -8.12 -10.02 -26.75
N GLY A 19 -7.87 -11.19 -26.16
CA GLY A 19 -7.92 -12.48 -26.86
C GLY A 19 -9.34 -12.91 -27.18
N LEU A 20 -10.27 -12.75 -26.24
CA LEU A 20 -11.67 -13.17 -26.42
C LEU A 20 -12.39 -12.42 -27.56
N PRO A 21 -12.32 -11.07 -27.66
CA PRO A 21 -12.89 -10.36 -28.82
C PRO A 21 -12.16 -10.68 -30.12
N PHE A 22 -10.86 -10.98 -30.07
CA PHE A 22 -10.10 -11.34 -31.28
C PHE A 22 -10.53 -12.71 -31.83
N VAL A 23 -10.73 -13.70 -30.96
CA VAL A 23 -11.27 -15.01 -31.35
C VAL A 23 -12.68 -14.86 -31.91
N PHE A 24 -13.51 -14.01 -31.30
CA PHE A 24 -14.84 -13.72 -31.83
C PHE A 24 -14.80 -13.08 -33.22
N LEU A 25 -13.94 -12.07 -33.43
CA LEU A 25 -13.72 -11.43 -34.74
C LEU A 25 -13.21 -12.43 -35.78
N PHE A 26 -12.33 -13.36 -35.38
CA PHE A 26 -11.84 -14.42 -36.26
C PHE A 26 -13.00 -15.27 -36.80
N PHE A 27 -13.83 -15.81 -35.92
CA PHE A 27 -15.00 -16.61 -36.33
C PHE A 27 -15.99 -15.79 -37.16
N LEU A 28 -16.18 -14.51 -36.85
CA LEU A 28 -17.02 -13.62 -37.64
C LEU A 28 -16.48 -13.51 -39.08
N PHE A 29 -15.20 -13.19 -39.27
CA PHE A 29 -14.63 -13.02 -40.61
C PHE A 29 -14.54 -14.32 -41.41
N GLU A 30 -14.33 -15.44 -40.72
CA GLU A 30 -14.37 -16.76 -41.33
C GLU A 30 -15.80 -17.13 -41.77
N TYR A 31 -16.81 -16.83 -40.95
CA TYR A 31 -18.22 -16.99 -41.33
C TYR A 31 -18.62 -16.14 -42.55
N LEU A 32 -18.07 -14.93 -42.66
CA LEU A 32 -18.26 -14.07 -43.83
C LEU A 32 -17.42 -14.50 -45.06
N GLY A 33 -16.50 -15.45 -44.92
CA GLY A 33 -15.63 -15.91 -46.01
C GLY A 33 -14.59 -14.89 -46.49
N ILE A 34 -14.33 -13.84 -45.70
CA ILE A 34 -13.40 -12.74 -46.06
C ILE A 34 -12.11 -12.75 -45.23
N ALA A 35 -11.95 -13.73 -44.35
CA ALA A 35 -10.79 -13.88 -43.48
C ALA A 35 -9.45 -13.73 -44.23
N GLU A 36 -9.31 -14.40 -45.37
CA GLU A 36 -8.07 -14.41 -46.17
C GLU A 36 -7.61 -13.02 -46.63
N TYR A 37 -8.56 -12.10 -46.86
CA TYR A 37 -8.27 -10.72 -47.27
C TYR A 37 -8.06 -9.79 -46.08
N VAL A 38 -8.74 -10.05 -44.97
CA VAL A 38 -8.76 -9.19 -43.79
C VAL A 38 -7.54 -9.45 -42.89
N PHE A 39 -7.16 -10.70 -42.68
CA PHE A 39 -6.02 -11.08 -41.81
C PHE A 39 -4.68 -10.44 -42.19
N PRO A 40 -4.27 -10.40 -43.48
CA PRO A 40 -3.02 -9.77 -43.88
C PRO A 40 -2.96 -8.27 -43.52
N THR A 41 -4.10 -7.59 -43.52
CA THR A 41 -4.21 -6.17 -43.14
C THR A 41 -4.31 -6.00 -41.63
N LEU A 42 -5.01 -6.90 -40.93
CA LEU A 42 -5.24 -6.80 -39.49
C LEU A 42 -4.03 -7.22 -38.64
N LEU A 43 -3.26 -8.22 -39.08
CA LEU A 43 -2.04 -8.70 -38.41
C LEU A 43 -1.01 -7.58 -38.12
N PRO A 44 -0.58 -6.75 -39.10
CA PRO A 44 0.38 -5.69 -38.84
C PRO A 44 -0.19 -4.61 -37.92
N ILE A 45 -1.50 -4.30 -38.03
CA ILE A 45 -2.17 -3.34 -37.14
C ILE A 45 -2.16 -3.84 -35.69
N ILE A 46 -2.48 -5.11 -35.49
CA ILE A 46 -2.44 -5.74 -34.16
C ILE A 46 -1.01 -5.80 -33.64
N GLY A 47 -0.04 -6.19 -34.47
CA GLY A 47 1.36 -6.22 -34.08
C GLY A 47 1.86 -4.84 -33.63
N PHE A 48 1.54 -3.79 -34.37
CA PHE A 48 1.95 -2.43 -34.05
C PHE A 48 1.27 -1.91 -32.77
N THR A 49 -0.04 -2.13 -32.63
CA THR A 49 -0.78 -1.74 -31.43
C THR A 49 -0.30 -2.48 -30.18
N PHE A 50 0.03 -3.77 -30.29
CA PHE A 50 0.58 -4.55 -29.19
C PHE A 50 1.98 -4.06 -28.78
N LEU A 51 2.84 -3.76 -29.76
CA LEU A 51 4.17 -3.20 -29.51
C LEU A 51 4.06 -1.83 -28.82
N LEU A 52 3.15 -0.98 -29.30
CA LEU A 52 2.88 0.34 -28.71
C LEU A 52 2.39 0.21 -27.26
N LEU A 53 1.47 -0.73 -26.99
CA LEU A 53 1.02 -1.01 -25.63
C LEU A 53 2.17 -1.49 -24.72
N ILE A 54 3.05 -2.38 -25.20
CA ILE A 54 4.21 -2.82 -24.43
C ILE A 54 5.12 -1.62 -24.09
N VAL A 55 5.36 -0.72 -25.05
CA VAL A 55 6.17 0.49 -24.82
C VAL A 55 5.52 1.41 -23.78
N ILE A 56 4.21 1.68 -23.90
CA ILE A 56 3.47 2.51 -22.94
C ILE A 56 3.51 1.87 -21.55
N PHE A 57 3.17 0.59 -21.44
CA PHE A 57 3.20 -0.12 -20.16
C PHE A 57 4.60 -0.12 -19.56
N GLY A 58 5.65 -0.33 -20.37
CA GLY A 58 7.04 -0.24 -19.94
C GLY A 58 7.41 1.15 -19.39
N LEU A 59 7.00 2.21 -20.07
CA LEU A 59 7.22 3.59 -19.63
C LEU A 59 6.46 3.90 -18.33
N VAL A 60 5.19 3.51 -18.23
CA VAL A 60 4.37 3.70 -17.03
C VAL A 60 4.95 2.92 -15.85
N PHE A 61 5.32 1.65 -16.05
CA PHE A 61 5.93 0.84 -14.99
C PHE A 61 7.30 1.39 -14.56
N GLY A 62 8.10 1.87 -15.52
CA GLY A 62 9.36 2.56 -15.26
C GLY A 62 9.16 3.83 -14.45
N ALA A 63 8.17 4.66 -14.79
CA ALA A 63 7.81 5.86 -14.07
C ALA A 63 7.30 5.57 -12.65
N ILE A 64 6.47 4.53 -12.48
CA ILE A 64 5.99 4.08 -11.16
C ILE A 64 7.16 3.58 -10.30
N ARG A 65 8.07 2.77 -10.86
CA ARG A 65 9.28 2.32 -10.15
C ARG A 65 10.17 3.50 -9.73
N TRP A 66 10.33 4.48 -10.61
CA TRP A 66 11.10 5.70 -10.31
C TRP A 66 10.43 6.49 -9.17
N SER A 67 9.11 6.70 -9.24
CA SER A 67 8.40 7.48 -8.23
C SER A 67 8.38 6.80 -6.86
N THR A 68 8.11 5.49 -6.79
CA THR A 68 8.16 4.73 -5.53
C THR A 68 9.57 4.69 -4.92
N GLY A 69 10.62 4.63 -5.75
CA GLY A 69 12.01 4.72 -5.28
C GLY A 69 12.33 6.07 -4.61
N LYS A 70 11.84 7.17 -5.16
CA LYS A 70 12.00 8.52 -4.59
C LYS A 70 11.14 8.75 -3.34
N ILE A 71 9.95 8.16 -3.27
CA ILE A 71 9.07 8.29 -2.09
C ILE A 71 9.66 7.52 -0.91
N GLY A 72 10.19 6.30 -1.12
CA GLY A 72 10.83 5.51 -0.06
C GLY A 72 12.02 6.22 0.60
N THR A 73 12.84 6.94 -0.19
CA THR A 73 13.99 7.68 0.35
C THR A 73 13.58 8.89 1.19
N VAL A 74 12.56 9.65 0.78
CA VAL A 74 12.10 10.85 1.51
C VAL A 74 11.48 10.49 2.86
N TYR A 75 10.63 9.45 2.91
CA TYR A 75 10.05 8.99 4.18
C TYR A 75 11.11 8.40 5.13
N SER A 76 12.13 7.71 4.60
CA SER A 76 13.22 7.18 5.43
C SER A 76 14.10 8.26 6.06
N GLN A 77 14.36 9.37 5.34
CA GLN A 77 15.14 10.49 5.85
C GLN A 77 14.37 11.34 6.88
N GLN A 78 13.04 11.48 6.73
CA GLN A 78 12.23 12.14 7.75
C GLN A 78 12.20 11.31 9.04
N TYR A 79 12.00 9.99 8.97
CA TYR A 79 12.00 9.14 10.17
C TYR A 79 13.33 9.20 10.93
N SER A 80 14.47 9.16 10.24
CA SER A 80 15.78 9.21 10.90
C SER A 80 16.09 10.57 11.54
N THR A 81 15.51 11.66 11.05
CA THR A 81 15.75 13.01 11.59
C THR A 81 14.90 13.30 12.84
N TYR A 82 13.72 12.66 12.98
CA TYR A 82 12.89 12.77 14.19
C TYR A 82 13.25 11.74 15.27
N THR A 83 14.00 10.69 14.96
CA THR A 83 14.56 9.77 15.95
C THR A 83 15.94 10.21 16.40
N THR A 84 16.04 11.41 16.99
CA THR A 84 16.96 11.52 18.12
C THR A 84 16.47 10.51 19.15
N PRO A 85 17.32 9.63 19.71
CA PRO A 85 16.88 8.75 20.78
C PRO A 85 16.46 9.64 21.93
N LYS A 86 15.14 9.89 22.07
CA LYS A 86 14.58 10.36 23.34
C LYS A 86 15.08 9.34 24.34
N GLN A 87 16.01 9.76 25.19
CA GLN A 87 16.48 8.98 26.33
C GLN A 87 15.25 8.30 26.93
N LYS A 88 15.23 6.96 26.95
CA LYS A 88 14.12 6.20 27.52
C LYS A 88 14.00 6.64 28.98
N ARG A 89 13.09 7.57 29.24
CA ARG A 89 12.74 8.04 30.58
C ARG A 89 11.68 7.07 31.06
N TYR A 90 12.08 6.17 31.93
CA TYR A 90 11.15 5.32 32.66
C TYR A 90 10.45 6.18 33.71
N TYR A 91 9.15 5.98 33.87
CA TYR A 91 8.35 6.60 34.91
C TYR A 91 7.81 5.48 35.78
N LEU A 92 7.91 5.63 37.09
CA LEU A 92 7.35 4.68 38.06
C LEU A 92 5.89 5.06 38.29
N VAL A 93 4.97 4.23 37.79
CA VAL A 93 3.53 4.43 37.97
C VAL A 93 3.07 3.57 39.15
N PRO A 94 2.38 4.13 40.15
CA PRO A 94 1.82 3.32 41.23
C PRO A 94 0.74 2.37 40.67
N VAL A 95 0.71 1.13 41.16
CA VAL A 95 -0.27 0.12 40.74
C VAL A 95 -1.67 0.43 41.29
N GLN A 96 -1.72 1.13 42.42
CA GLN A 96 -2.96 1.52 43.11
C GLN A 96 -3.10 3.05 43.17
N CYS A 97 -4.34 3.52 43.05
CA CYS A 97 -4.64 4.94 43.16
C CYS A 97 -4.55 5.40 44.62
N PRO A 98 -3.75 6.43 44.95
CA PRO A 98 -3.56 6.89 46.33
C PRO A 98 -4.81 7.54 46.95
N HIS A 99 -5.82 7.86 46.14
CA HIS A 99 -7.06 8.50 46.60
C HIS A 99 -8.20 7.51 46.85
N CYS A 100 -8.21 6.36 46.17
CA CYS A 100 -9.32 5.41 46.25
C CYS A 100 -8.90 3.96 46.50
N ASP A 101 -7.59 3.68 46.65
CA ASP A 101 -6.98 2.36 46.86
C ASP A 101 -7.39 1.29 45.84
N ARG A 102 -7.90 1.70 44.68
CA ARG A 102 -8.24 0.79 43.57
C ARG A 102 -7.09 0.64 42.61
N GLU A 103 -6.99 -0.55 42.02
CA GLU A 103 -6.03 -0.87 40.98
C GLU A 103 -6.23 0.01 39.74
N ILE A 104 -5.11 0.51 39.20
CA ILE A 104 -5.11 1.37 38.03
C ILE A 104 -4.92 0.52 36.77
N GLU A 105 -5.95 0.47 35.93
CA GLU A 105 -5.88 -0.17 34.62
C GLU A 105 -5.02 0.67 33.65
N LEU A 106 -3.70 0.41 33.58
CA LEU A 106 -2.74 1.13 32.73
C LEU A 106 -3.16 1.20 31.24
N GLY A 107 -3.86 0.17 30.75
CA GLY A 107 -4.37 0.11 29.37
C GLY A 107 -5.52 1.08 29.08
N ARG A 108 -6.14 1.67 30.11
CA ARG A 108 -7.26 2.62 30.00
C ARG A 108 -6.99 3.94 30.73
N ALA A 109 -5.75 4.17 31.13
CA ALA A 109 -5.38 5.40 31.82
C ALA A 109 -5.38 6.58 30.84
N GLU A 110 -6.17 7.61 31.13
CA GLU A 110 -6.11 8.87 30.40
C GLU A 110 -5.00 9.75 30.96
N TRP A 111 -4.18 10.28 30.06
CA TRP A 111 -3.06 11.16 30.39
C TRP A 111 -3.45 12.60 30.11
N ARG A 112 -3.40 13.45 31.13
CA ARG A 112 -3.58 14.90 30.95
C ARG A 112 -2.30 15.55 30.44
N ASP A 113 -1.16 15.15 31.02
CA ASP A 113 0.17 15.65 30.71
C ASP A 113 1.23 14.55 30.83
N ASN A 114 2.48 14.84 30.46
CA ASN A 114 3.62 13.91 30.57
C ASN A 114 3.92 13.41 32.01
N ARG A 115 3.27 13.96 33.04
CA ARG A 115 3.49 13.61 34.47
C ARG A 115 2.20 13.48 35.26
N THR A 116 1.04 13.58 34.61
CA THR A 116 -0.25 13.60 35.30
C THR A 116 -1.19 12.62 34.61
N MET A 117 -1.58 11.58 35.33
CA MET A 117 -2.58 10.63 34.89
C MET A 117 -3.88 10.84 35.65
N ILE A 118 -5.01 10.63 34.98
CA ILE A 118 -6.33 10.72 35.60
C ILE A 118 -6.78 9.32 35.98
N CYS A 119 -7.17 9.13 37.25
CA CYS A 119 -7.77 7.86 37.66
C CYS A 119 -9.15 7.69 37.02
N SER A 120 -9.39 6.58 36.31
CA SER A 120 -10.68 6.28 35.68
C SER A 120 -11.82 6.02 36.66
N ARG A 121 -11.53 5.84 37.96
CA ARG A 121 -12.51 5.54 38.99
C ARG A 121 -12.95 6.77 39.80
N CYS A 122 -11.99 7.57 40.25
CA CYS A 122 -12.26 8.74 41.10
C CYS A 122 -11.98 10.07 40.40
N PHE A 123 -11.52 10.07 39.15
CA PHE A 123 -11.24 11.25 38.33
C PHE A 123 -10.26 12.25 38.95
N THR A 124 -9.51 11.82 39.97
CA THR A 124 -8.46 12.62 40.60
C THR A 124 -7.16 12.51 39.82
N ASP A 125 -6.43 13.61 39.79
CA ASP A 125 -5.13 13.73 39.14
C ASP A 125 -4.05 13.05 40.00
N ILE A 126 -3.32 12.08 39.43
CA ILE A 126 -2.20 11.40 40.06
C ILE A 126 -0.91 11.94 39.44
N GLN A 127 -0.07 12.56 40.27
CA GLN A 127 1.25 13.01 39.83
C GLN A 127 2.25 11.86 39.85
N ILE A 128 2.91 11.65 38.70
CA ILE A 128 3.89 10.59 38.52
C ILE A 128 5.28 11.16 38.77
N GLN A 129 5.98 10.57 39.73
CA GLN A 129 7.35 10.95 40.03
C GLN A 129 8.32 10.32 39.03
N ARG A 130 9.38 11.06 38.73
CA ARG A 130 10.48 10.59 37.92
C ARG A 130 11.48 9.86 38.82
N SER A 131 11.81 8.61 38.47
CA SER A 131 12.94 7.88 39.07
C SER A 131 14.27 8.45 38.58
#